data_AF-A0A9E1ZES4-F1
#
_entry.id   AF-A0A9E1ZES4-F1
#
_cell.length_a   1.000
_cell.length_b   1.000
_cell.length_c   1.000
_cell.angle_alpha   90.00
_cell.angle_beta   90.00
_cell.angle_gamma   90.00
#
_symmetry.space_group_name_H-M   'P 1'
#
loop_
_entity.id
_entity.type
_entity.pdbx_description
1 polymer ?
#
loop_
_entity_poly.entity_id
_entity_poly.type
_entity_poly.pdbx_seq_one_letter_code
_entity_poly.pdbx_strand_id
1 'polypeptide(L)'
;MNAGSLEGALRLQKLLIFSIIMLLVLVLGYMLADDAFFAAFAFGGLAWLMLMPYHATLSVVCAVATFSTALIMPFFPGRPFIWEAAALLGWTGCVLVFSFRQYRDGMWDSIFEHKWLLLGVAGYCGVLVFTMMERGVGFRTMGGSQMGGRFYFQQLTCAIFPLLFMMVRLKEEQIRKLFIIQCALSATWVISDVIYSNAPALFNILFFLEVPGDARNFEMERMKMGINRYQSLAFVSIGFLWLLLIKNKLNDFLTTKGVWLIPASLVIVGAGLLSGHRYTVVIILLVLAFMVIAQRLITIRNALTGSLALALGLTISYGFAERMPLAAQRALSVLPGITVHRDA
;
A
#
# COMPACT_ATOMS: atom_id res chain seq x y z
N MET A 1 17.57 51.52 -12.77
CA MET A 1 16.38 50.62 -12.82
C MET A 1 16.65 49.44 -11.90
N ASN A 2 15.91 49.29 -10.80
CA ASN A 2 16.22 48.35 -9.72
C ASN A 2 15.84 46.91 -10.09
N ALA A 3 16.77 45.96 -9.88
CA ALA A 3 16.64 44.53 -10.19
C ALA A 3 15.38 43.86 -9.58
N GLY A 4 14.89 44.36 -8.44
CA GLY A 4 13.67 43.86 -7.80
C GLY A 4 12.37 44.12 -8.59
N SER A 5 12.33 45.14 -9.46
CA SER A 5 11.14 45.43 -10.29
C SER A 5 11.02 44.45 -11.47
N LEU A 6 12.15 44.00 -12.01
CA LEU A 6 12.20 43.08 -13.14
C LEU A 6 11.78 41.67 -12.72
N GLU A 7 12.19 41.25 -11.53
CA GLU A 7 11.87 39.94 -10.98
C GLU A 7 10.38 39.84 -10.58
N GLY A 8 9.81 40.91 -10.03
CA GLY A 8 8.37 41.02 -9.77
C GLY A 8 7.53 40.99 -11.06
N ALA A 9 7.97 41.73 -12.08
CA ALA A 9 7.32 41.73 -13.40
C ALA A 9 7.38 40.35 -14.07
N LEU A 10 8.50 39.64 -14.00
CA LEU A 10 8.67 38.29 -14.53
C LEU A 10 7.81 37.25 -13.80
N ARG A 11 7.67 37.36 -12.46
CA ARG A 11 6.78 36.48 -11.69
C ARG A 11 5.32 36.71 -12.04
N LEU A 12 4.91 37.98 -12.18
CA LEU A 12 3.55 38.35 -12.52
C LEU A 12 3.20 37.95 -13.96
N GLN A 13 4.13 38.13 -14.90
CA GLN A 13 3.99 37.67 -16.29
C GLN A 13 3.86 36.16 -16.39
N LYS A 14 4.68 35.39 -15.65
CA LYS A 14 4.56 33.93 -15.59
C LYS A 14 3.20 33.51 -15.01
N LEU A 15 2.75 34.16 -13.94
CA LEU A 15 1.46 33.86 -13.31
C LEU A 15 0.29 34.18 -14.25
N LEU A 16 0.37 35.28 -15.00
CA LEU A 16 -0.62 35.66 -16.02
C LEU A 16 -0.65 34.66 -17.18
N ILE A 17 0.51 34.28 -17.72
CA ILE A 17 0.60 33.30 -18.81
C ILE A 17 0.06 31.95 -18.35
N PHE A 18 0.43 31.48 -17.14
CA PHE A 18 -0.11 30.26 -16.57
C PHE A 18 -1.63 30.36 -16.34
N SER A 19 -2.15 31.49 -15.86
CA SER A 19 -3.59 31.70 -15.68
C SER A 19 -4.35 31.73 -17.00
N ILE A 20 -3.78 32.30 -18.06
CA ILE A 20 -4.38 32.34 -19.40
C ILE A 20 -4.37 30.95 -20.02
N ILE A 21 -3.25 30.22 -19.95
CA ILE A 21 -3.17 28.83 -20.42
C ILE A 21 -4.15 27.95 -19.64
N MET A 22 -4.26 28.13 -18.32
CA MET A 22 -5.24 27.46 -17.47
C MET A 22 -6.67 27.72 -17.92
N LEU A 23 -7.05 28.99 -18.10
CA LEU A 23 -8.38 29.38 -18.53
C LEU A 23 -8.70 28.82 -19.92
N LEU A 24 -7.71 28.84 -20.82
CA LEU A 24 -7.86 28.35 -22.19
C LEU A 24 -8.01 26.83 -22.24
N VAL A 25 -7.26 26.08 -21.43
CA VAL A 25 -7.42 24.61 -21.29
C VAL A 25 -8.77 24.26 -20.66
N LEU A 26 -9.24 25.06 -19.70
CA LEU A 26 -10.57 24.91 -19.08
C LEU A 26 -11.69 25.11 -20.09
N VAL A 27 -11.64 26.21 -20.85
CA VAL A 27 -12.66 26.56 -21.85
C VAL A 27 -12.63 25.57 -23.01
N LEU A 28 -11.46 25.22 -23.52
CA LEU A 28 -11.33 24.23 -24.59
C LEU A 28 -11.71 22.83 -24.10
N GLY A 29 -11.32 22.43 -22.89
CA GLY A 29 -11.71 21.15 -22.30
C GLY A 29 -13.22 21.03 -22.07
N TYR A 30 -13.90 22.12 -21.75
CA TYR A 30 -15.37 22.17 -21.63
C TYR A 30 -16.06 22.16 -23.00
N MET A 31 -15.57 22.93 -23.97
CA MET A 31 -16.17 23.04 -25.31
C MET A 31 -15.94 21.79 -26.18
N LEU A 32 -14.89 21.00 -25.92
CA LEU A 32 -14.56 19.78 -26.67
C LEU A 32 -15.19 18.50 -26.07
N ALA A 33 -15.72 18.57 -24.84
CA ALA A 33 -16.19 17.41 -24.10
C ALA A 33 -17.71 17.24 -24.17
N ASP A 34 -18.20 16.42 -25.11
CA ASP A 34 -19.54 15.82 -25.01
C ASP A 34 -19.63 14.76 -23.90
N ASP A 35 -18.47 14.37 -23.32
CA ASP A 35 -18.34 13.33 -22.29
C ASP A 35 -17.67 13.89 -21.03
N ALA A 36 -18.34 13.75 -19.87
CA ALA A 36 -17.82 14.10 -18.56
C ALA A 36 -16.45 13.46 -18.26
N PHE A 37 -16.15 12.33 -18.90
CA PHE A 37 -14.86 11.66 -18.83
C PHE A 37 -13.72 12.50 -19.42
N PHE A 38 -13.92 13.15 -20.56
CA PHE A 38 -12.87 13.96 -21.21
C PHE A 38 -12.56 15.21 -20.38
N ALA A 39 -13.59 15.86 -19.83
CA ALA A 39 -13.42 16.97 -18.89
C ALA A 39 -12.62 16.53 -17.66
N ALA A 40 -12.96 15.39 -17.05
CA ALA A 40 -12.22 14.86 -15.90
C ALA A 40 -10.74 14.58 -16.23
N PHE A 41 -10.44 14.04 -17.42
CA PHE A 41 -9.07 13.84 -17.89
C PHE A 41 -8.33 15.15 -18.15
N ALA A 42 -8.98 16.15 -18.74
CA ALA A 42 -8.40 17.47 -18.97
C ALA A 42 -8.07 18.18 -17.64
N PHE A 43 -9.00 18.19 -16.70
CA PHE A 43 -8.77 18.70 -15.34
C PHE A 43 -7.68 17.92 -14.61
N GLY A 44 -7.68 16.59 -14.72
CA GLY A 44 -6.66 15.73 -14.13
C GLY A 44 -5.27 16.01 -14.69
N GLY A 45 -5.15 16.13 -16.02
CA GLY A 45 -3.89 16.46 -16.69
C GLY A 45 -3.39 17.86 -16.34
N LEU A 46 -4.29 18.83 -16.21
CA LEU A 46 -3.96 20.19 -15.80
C LEU A 46 -3.53 20.25 -14.33
N ALA A 47 -4.23 19.58 -13.43
CA ALA A 47 -3.80 19.42 -12.04
C ALA A 47 -2.44 18.70 -11.95
N TRP A 48 -2.22 17.68 -12.79
CA TRP A 48 -0.95 16.98 -12.89
C TRP A 48 0.18 17.92 -13.28
N LEU A 49 -0.01 18.77 -14.30
CA LEU A 49 0.98 19.75 -14.73
C LEU A 49 1.26 20.81 -13.64
N MET A 50 0.23 21.30 -12.96
CA MET A 50 0.40 22.26 -11.87
C MET A 50 1.20 21.70 -10.69
N LEU A 51 1.04 20.41 -10.41
CA LEU A 51 1.71 19.73 -9.30
C LEU A 51 3.13 19.24 -9.66
N MET A 52 3.61 19.46 -10.88
CA MET A 52 4.94 19.03 -11.34
C MET A 52 6.07 19.30 -10.33
N PRO A 53 6.21 20.50 -9.74
CA PRO A 53 7.30 20.79 -8.80
C PRO A 53 7.29 19.92 -7.54
N TYR A 54 6.14 19.31 -7.23
CA TYR A 54 5.88 18.54 -6.02
C TYR A 54 5.70 17.04 -6.28
N HIS A 55 5.74 16.57 -7.53
CA HIS A 55 5.47 15.18 -7.91
C HIS A 55 6.26 14.16 -7.10
N ALA A 56 7.57 14.37 -6.93
CA ALA A 56 8.41 13.45 -6.17
C ALA A 56 8.02 13.39 -4.68
N THR A 57 7.75 14.54 -4.06
CA THR A 57 7.35 14.59 -2.64
C THR A 57 5.95 14.03 -2.44
N LEU A 58 5.00 14.40 -3.32
CA LEU A 58 3.62 13.89 -3.29
C LEU A 58 3.57 12.40 -3.53
N SER A 59 4.35 11.88 -4.48
CA SER A 59 4.47 10.45 -4.75
C SER A 59 4.83 9.69 -3.47
N VAL A 60 5.91 10.09 -2.79
CA VAL A 60 6.37 9.38 -1.59
C VAL A 60 5.37 9.54 -0.44
N VAL A 61 4.84 10.75 -0.21
CA VAL A 61 3.88 11.01 0.88
C VAL A 61 2.59 10.23 0.68
N CYS A 62 2.00 10.28 -0.52
CA CYS A 62 0.78 9.57 -0.85
C CYS A 62 1.00 8.06 -0.84
N ALA A 63 2.12 7.56 -1.40
CA ALA A 63 2.41 6.14 -1.40
C ALA A 63 2.52 5.58 0.02
N VAL A 64 3.31 6.21 0.90
CA VAL A 64 3.43 5.76 2.30
C VAL A 64 2.09 5.84 3.01
N ALA A 65 1.36 6.96 2.89
CA ALA A 65 0.08 7.11 3.58
C ALA A 65 -1.01 6.14 3.10
N THR A 66 -0.97 5.72 1.83
CA THR A 66 -2.07 4.96 1.20
C THR A 66 -1.74 3.50 0.86
N PHE A 67 -0.53 3.01 1.13
CA PHE A 67 -0.10 1.67 0.73
C PHE A 67 -0.97 0.52 1.25
N SER A 68 -1.53 0.66 2.46
CA SER A 68 -2.36 -0.38 3.10
C SER A 68 -3.86 -0.10 3.04
N THR A 69 -4.30 0.85 2.22
CA THR A 69 -5.68 1.34 2.21
C THR A 69 -6.45 0.73 1.06
N ALA A 70 -7.79 0.72 1.20
CA ALA A 70 -8.70 0.34 0.13
C ALA A 70 -8.98 1.51 -0.83
N LEU A 71 -8.27 2.64 -0.72
CA LEU A 71 -8.61 3.83 -1.47
C LEU A 71 -8.23 3.67 -2.94
N ILE A 72 -9.22 3.89 -3.82
CA ILE A 72 -9.05 3.88 -5.27
C ILE A 72 -9.19 5.27 -5.86
N MET A 73 -8.59 5.46 -7.03
CA MET A 73 -8.85 6.64 -7.84
C MET A 73 -10.27 6.57 -8.39
N PRO A 74 -11.16 7.47 -7.96
CA PRO A 74 -12.54 7.46 -8.41
C PRO A 74 -12.60 7.78 -9.91
N PHE A 75 -13.56 7.18 -10.60
CA PHE A 75 -13.84 7.42 -12.03
C PHE A 75 -12.72 7.02 -13.01
N PHE A 76 -11.65 6.37 -12.56
CA PHE A 76 -10.58 5.88 -13.44
C PHE A 76 -10.85 4.43 -13.90
N PRO A 77 -10.75 4.12 -15.20
CA PRO A 77 -10.99 2.77 -15.71
C PRO A 77 -9.96 1.78 -15.14
N GLY A 78 -10.42 0.64 -14.64
CA GLY A 78 -9.56 -0.36 -13.99
C GLY A 78 -9.31 -0.15 -12.49
N ARG A 79 -9.91 0.89 -11.89
CA ARG A 79 -9.92 1.16 -10.43
C ARG A 79 -8.54 1.01 -9.78
N PRO A 80 -7.53 1.78 -10.23
CA PRO A 80 -6.21 1.73 -9.63
C PRO A 80 -6.27 2.29 -8.20
N PHE A 81 -5.44 1.75 -7.32
CA PHE A 81 -5.32 2.28 -5.97
C PHE A 81 -4.64 3.65 -5.98
N ILE A 82 -4.90 4.48 -4.98
CA ILE A 82 -4.26 5.81 -4.86
C ILE A 82 -2.73 5.70 -4.81
N TRP A 83 -2.19 4.66 -4.16
CA TRP A 83 -0.74 4.46 -4.12
C TRP A 83 -0.15 4.03 -5.47
N GLU A 84 -0.94 3.43 -6.37
CA GLU A 84 -0.52 3.15 -7.76
C GLU A 84 -0.43 4.45 -8.55
N ALA A 85 -1.40 5.35 -8.40
CA ALA A 85 -1.34 6.69 -8.97
C ALA A 85 -0.17 7.51 -8.39
N ALA A 86 0.13 7.33 -7.10
CA ALA A 86 1.32 7.92 -6.49
C ALA A 86 2.62 7.39 -7.11
N ALA A 87 2.67 6.12 -7.52
CA ALA A 87 3.82 5.57 -8.22
C ALA A 87 3.99 6.21 -9.62
N LEU A 88 2.90 6.50 -10.33
CA LEU A 88 2.94 7.24 -11.61
C LEU A 88 3.48 8.67 -11.43
N LEU A 89 3.05 9.37 -10.37
CA LEU A 89 3.63 10.67 -9.99
C LEU A 89 5.13 10.55 -9.68
N GLY A 90 5.54 9.38 -9.19
CA GLY A 90 6.93 9.08 -8.89
C GLY A 90 7.82 9.07 -10.13
N TRP A 91 7.34 8.52 -11.24
CA TRP A 91 8.08 8.49 -12.50
C TRP A 91 8.29 9.89 -13.09
N THR A 92 7.24 10.71 -13.13
CA THR A 92 7.36 12.11 -13.58
C THR A 92 8.20 12.93 -12.61
N GLY A 93 8.01 12.74 -11.31
CA GLY A 93 8.80 13.37 -10.26
C GLY A 93 10.29 13.04 -10.36
N CYS A 94 10.64 11.78 -10.65
CA CYS A 94 12.03 11.35 -10.79
C CYS A 94 12.74 12.08 -11.94
N VAL A 95 12.11 12.16 -13.12
CA VAL A 95 12.65 12.89 -14.28
C VAL A 95 12.87 14.37 -13.95
N LEU A 96 11.91 15.01 -13.26
CA LEU A 96 12.00 16.42 -12.87
C LEU A 96 13.12 16.66 -11.85
N VAL A 97 13.25 15.78 -10.86
CA VAL A 97 14.32 15.86 -9.84
C VAL A 97 15.71 15.78 -10.46
N PHE A 98 15.91 14.87 -11.42
CA PHE A 98 17.17 14.79 -12.16
C PHE A 98 17.40 16.02 -13.04
N SER A 99 16.37 16.45 -13.78
CA SER A 99 16.48 17.55 -14.75
C SER A 99 16.75 18.90 -14.08
N PHE A 100 16.06 19.20 -12.97
CA PHE A 100 16.20 20.47 -12.25
C PHE A 100 17.26 20.44 -11.15
N ARG A 101 17.91 19.29 -10.93
CA ARG A 101 18.88 19.07 -9.83
C ARG A 101 18.32 19.54 -8.49
N GLN A 102 17.01 19.35 -8.26
CA GLN A 102 16.26 19.99 -7.18
C GLN A 102 16.72 19.55 -5.78
N TYR A 103 17.44 18.43 -5.68
CA TYR A 103 18.01 17.88 -4.43
C TYR A 103 19.54 17.65 -4.54
N ARG A 104 20.26 18.57 -5.21
CA ARG A 104 21.65 18.41 -5.66
C ARG A 104 22.67 17.95 -4.61
N ASP A 105 22.50 18.32 -3.35
CA ASP A 105 23.54 18.16 -2.33
C ASP A 105 23.52 16.74 -1.74
N GLY A 106 24.38 15.86 -2.25
CA GLY A 106 24.57 14.48 -1.76
C GLY A 106 23.62 13.43 -2.35
N MET A 107 22.82 13.77 -3.37
CA MET A 107 21.94 12.80 -4.05
C MET A 107 22.73 11.71 -4.77
N TRP A 108 23.78 12.10 -5.50
CA TRP A 108 24.63 11.15 -6.22
C TRP A 108 25.40 10.24 -5.27
N ASP A 109 25.91 10.80 -4.16
CA ASP A 109 26.59 10.03 -3.12
C ASP A 109 25.67 8.97 -2.53
N SER A 110 24.41 9.33 -2.23
CA SER A 110 23.40 8.39 -1.73
C SER A 110 23.06 7.28 -2.73
N ILE A 111 22.94 7.62 -4.03
CA ILE A 111 22.70 6.65 -5.10
C ILE A 111 23.87 5.67 -5.22
N PHE A 112 25.11 6.16 -5.20
CA PHE A 112 26.29 5.31 -5.32
C PHE A 112 26.52 4.43 -4.09
N GLU A 113 26.19 4.93 -2.91
CA GLU A 113 26.21 4.17 -1.65
C GLU A 113 25.25 2.96 -1.72
N HIS A 114 24.06 3.15 -2.32
CA HIS A 114 23.01 2.14 -2.39
C HIS A 114 22.90 1.44 -3.76
N LYS A 115 23.96 1.48 -4.58
CA LYS A 115 23.98 0.95 -5.95
C LYS A 115 23.54 -0.52 -6.07
N TRP A 116 23.85 -1.34 -5.07
CA TRP A 116 23.46 -2.76 -5.06
C TRP A 116 21.95 -2.95 -4.93
N LEU A 117 21.28 -2.08 -4.18
CA LEU A 117 19.83 -2.09 -4.08
C LEU A 117 19.21 -1.74 -5.43
N LEU A 118 19.72 -0.72 -6.11
CA LEU A 118 19.27 -0.32 -7.44
C LEU A 118 19.50 -1.41 -8.49
N LEU A 119 20.65 -2.08 -8.44
CA LEU A 119 20.94 -3.21 -9.32
C LEU A 119 20.00 -4.39 -9.04
N GLY A 120 19.66 -4.65 -7.78
CA GLY A 120 18.65 -5.64 -7.39
C GLY A 120 17.26 -5.30 -7.92
N VAL A 121 16.83 -4.04 -7.80
CA VAL A 121 15.54 -3.55 -8.34
C VAL A 121 15.52 -3.64 -9.86
N ALA A 122 16.62 -3.27 -10.54
CA ALA A 122 16.74 -3.38 -11.99
C ALA A 122 16.70 -4.85 -12.44
N GLY A 123 17.39 -5.74 -11.74
CA GLY A 123 17.34 -7.18 -11.98
C GLY A 123 15.94 -7.75 -11.79
N TYR A 124 15.22 -7.34 -10.74
CA TYR A 124 13.83 -7.70 -10.51
C TYR A 124 12.92 -7.22 -11.65
N CYS A 125 13.07 -5.97 -12.10
CA CYS A 125 12.33 -5.45 -13.26
C CYS A 125 12.66 -6.25 -14.53
N GLY A 126 13.93 -6.62 -14.73
CA GLY A 126 14.35 -7.45 -15.85
C GLY A 126 13.69 -8.83 -15.84
N VAL A 127 13.66 -9.51 -14.68
CA VAL A 127 12.94 -10.78 -14.52
C VAL A 127 11.45 -10.61 -14.78
N LEU A 128 10.84 -9.53 -14.29
CA LEU A 128 9.43 -9.25 -14.56
C LEU A 128 9.16 -9.08 -16.05
N VAL A 129 9.94 -8.26 -16.75
CA VAL A 129 9.80 -8.06 -18.20
C VAL A 129 10.01 -9.37 -18.95
N PHE A 130 11.01 -10.17 -18.56
CA PHE A 130 11.23 -11.49 -19.15
C PHE A 130 10.01 -12.41 -18.94
N THR A 131 9.47 -12.46 -17.73
CA THR A 131 8.25 -13.25 -17.47
C THR A 131 7.03 -12.75 -18.24
N MET A 132 6.92 -11.44 -18.47
CA MET A 132 5.87 -10.84 -19.30
C MET A 132 6.01 -11.23 -20.77
N MET A 133 7.25 -11.33 -21.28
CA MET A 133 7.51 -11.78 -22.65
C MET A 133 7.21 -13.27 -22.82
N GLU A 134 7.63 -14.12 -21.88
CA GLU A 134 7.46 -15.58 -21.95
C GLU A 134 6.02 -16.03 -21.69
N ARG A 135 5.32 -15.40 -20.72
CA ARG A 135 3.97 -15.82 -20.31
C ARG A 135 2.85 -14.99 -20.92
N GLY A 136 3.19 -13.87 -21.56
CA GLY A 136 2.24 -12.89 -22.08
C GLY A 136 1.74 -11.91 -21.00
N VAL A 137 1.26 -10.75 -21.46
CA VAL A 137 0.66 -9.71 -20.63
C VAL A 137 -0.84 -9.63 -20.90
N GLY A 138 -1.64 -10.21 -20.01
CA GLY A 138 -3.10 -10.16 -20.09
C GLY A 138 -3.70 -8.98 -19.34
N PHE A 139 -4.27 -8.01 -20.06
CA PHE A 139 -5.15 -6.99 -19.49
C PHE A 139 -6.61 -7.36 -19.75
N ARG A 140 -7.29 -7.85 -18.71
CA ARG A 140 -8.73 -8.18 -18.79
C ARG A 140 -9.60 -6.96 -19.11
N THR A 141 -9.14 -5.76 -18.76
CA THR A 141 -9.75 -4.47 -19.09
C THR A 141 -9.67 -4.12 -20.59
N MET A 142 -8.77 -4.75 -21.33
CA MET A 142 -8.64 -4.62 -22.80
C MET A 142 -9.18 -5.86 -23.55
N GLY A 143 -9.99 -6.70 -22.89
CA GLY A 143 -10.59 -7.90 -23.49
C GLY A 143 -9.71 -9.16 -23.48
N GLY A 144 -8.57 -9.14 -22.78
CA GLY A 144 -7.69 -10.31 -22.66
C GLY A 144 -8.25 -11.42 -21.75
N SER A 145 -7.99 -12.69 -22.11
CA SER A 145 -8.39 -13.88 -21.34
C SER A 145 -7.48 -14.21 -20.15
N GLN A 146 -6.26 -13.68 -20.14
CA GLN A 146 -5.28 -13.90 -19.07
C GLN A 146 -5.47 -12.91 -17.91
N MET A 147 -5.48 -13.42 -16.67
CA MET A 147 -5.44 -12.62 -15.45
C MET A 147 -4.00 -12.45 -14.97
N GLY A 148 -3.53 -11.20 -14.82
CA GLY A 148 -2.22 -10.91 -14.22
C GLY A 148 -1.53 -9.63 -14.68
N GLY A 149 -1.88 -9.08 -15.85
CA GLY A 149 -1.23 -7.88 -16.41
C GLY A 149 -1.25 -6.67 -15.49
N ARG A 150 -2.31 -6.51 -14.69
CA ARG A 150 -2.40 -5.45 -13.66
C ARG A 150 -1.29 -5.56 -12.62
N PHE A 151 -1.04 -6.76 -12.07
CA PHE A 151 -0.01 -6.97 -11.05
C PHE A 151 1.39 -6.70 -11.58
N TYR A 152 1.65 -7.10 -12.83
CA TYR A 152 2.89 -6.81 -13.54
C TYR A 152 3.13 -5.31 -13.71
N PHE A 153 2.14 -4.58 -14.20
CA PHE A 153 2.21 -3.12 -14.36
C PHE A 153 2.38 -2.40 -13.02
N GLN A 154 1.64 -2.84 -12.01
CA GLN A 154 1.72 -2.32 -10.64
C GLN A 154 3.13 -2.49 -10.06
N GLN A 155 3.73 -3.68 -10.18
CA GLN A 155 5.09 -3.96 -9.69
C GLN A 155 6.15 -3.13 -10.40
N LEU A 156 6.07 -3.01 -11.74
CA LEU A 156 6.99 -2.16 -12.51
C LEU A 156 6.84 -0.69 -12.12
N THR A 157 5.61 -0.20 -11.96
CA THR A 157 5.39 1.19 -11.60
C THR A 157 5.95 1.49 -10.21
N CYS A 158 5.81 0.56 -9.25
CA CYS A 158 6.30 0.74 -7.88
C CYS A 158 7.81 0.53 -7.71
N ALA A 159 8.51 0.02 -8.72
CA ALA A 159 9.98 -0.09 -8.71
C ALA A 159 10.68 1.28 -8.61
N ILE A 160 9.95 2.38 -8.85
CA ILE A 160 10.46 3.75 -8.68
C ILE A 160 10.62 4.16 -7.22
N PHE A 161 9.89 3.55 -6.29
CA PHE A 161 9.86 4.00 -4.90
C PHE A 161 11.20 3.94 -4.18
N PRO A 162 12.02 2.87 -4.28
CA PRO A 162 13.33 2.86 -3.65
C PRO A 162 14.20 4.03 -4.11
N LEU A 163 14.19 4.34 -5.42
CA LEU A 163 14.90 5.49 -5.97
C LEU A 163 14.38 6.82 -5.39
N LEU A 164 13.06 6.98 -5.31
CA LEU A 164 12.45 8.18 -4.73
C LEU A 164 12.72 8.33 -3.24
N PHE A 165 12.74 7.25 -2.46
CA PHE A 165 13.10 7.30 -1.05
C PHE A 165 14.55 7.73 -0.82
N MET A 166 15.46 7.43 -1.75
CA MET A 166 16.84 7.93 -1.71
C MET A 166 16.95 9.40 -2.13
N MET A 167 16.11 9.86 -3.05
CA MET A 167 16.11 11.25 -3.53
C MET A 167 15.39 12.21 -2.60
N VAL A 168 14.25 11.80 -2.05
CA VAL A 168 13.38 12.61 -1.21
C VAL A 168 13.74 12.39 0.24
N ARG A 169 14.42 13.37 0.85
CA ARG A 169 14.77 13.34 2.27
C ARG A 169 13.52 13.55 3.13
N LEU A 170 12.95 12.46 3.62
CA LEU A 170 11.88 12.51 4.62
C LEU A 170 12.48 12.58 6.03
N LYS A 171 11.90 13.45 6.87
CA LYS A 171 12.21 13.47 8.30
C LYS A 171 11.60 12.25 8.99
N GLU A 172 12.26 11.72 10.00
CA GLU A 172 11.79 10.55 10.76
C GLU A 172 10.39 10.77 11.35
N GLU A 173 10.13 11.94 11.93
CA GLU A 173 8.80 12.28 12.46
C GLU A 173 7.70 12.25 11.38
N GLN A 174 8.04 12.66 10.16
CA GLN A 174 7.10 12.64 9.05
C GLN A 174 6.80 11.20 8.62
N ILE A 175 7.81 10.34 8.51
CA ILE A 175 7.63 8.91 8.21
C ILE A 175 6.74 8.26 9.27
N ARG A 176 7.01 8.52 10.56
CA ARG A 176 6.21 8.00 11.66
C ARG A 176 4.75 8.43 11.56
N LYS A 177 4.47 9.72 11.30
CA LYS A 177 3.10 10.24 11.14
C LYS A 177 2.39 9.59 9.94
N LEU A 178 3.07 9.49 8.80
CA LEU A 178 2.51 8.87 7.58
C LEU A 178 2.22 7.39 7.79
N PHE A 179 3.09 6.67 8.50
CA PHE A 179 2.88 5.26 8.81
C PHE A 179 1.72 5.05 9.79
N ILE A 180 1.52 5.95 10.78
CA ILE A 180 0.31 5.94 11.63
C ILE A 180 -0.95 6.17 10.79
N ILE A 181 -0.91 7.12 9.84
CA ILE A 181 -2.02 7.37 8.92
C ILE A 181 -2.31 6.13 8.08
N GLN A 182 -1.28 5.48 7.52
CA GLN A 182 -1.41 4.24 6.76
C GLN A 182 -2.10 3.14 7.58
N CYS A 183 -1.69 2.98 8.83
CA CYS A 183 -2.30 2.01 9.75
C CYS A 183 -3.75 2.35 10.10
N ALA A 184 -4.07 3.64 10.28
CA ALA A 184 -5.45 4.06 10.54
C ALA A 184 -6.34 3.87 9.30
N LEU A 185 -5.82 4.22 8.13
CA LEU A 185 -6.54 4.10 6.87
C LEU A 185 -6.71 2.65 6.40
N SER A 186 -6.00 1.66 6.96
CA SER A 186 -6.29 0.26 6.65
C SER A 186 -7.72 -0.14 7.06
N ALA A 187 -8.34 0.58 8.01
CA ALA A 187 -9.74 0.41 8.39
C ALA A 187 -10.73 0.61 7.22
N THR A 188 -10.32 1.33 6.16
CA THR A 188 -11.11 1.52 4.93
C THR A 188 -11.50 0.19 4.28
N TRP A 189 -10.71 -0.87 4.44
CA TRP A 189 -11.05 -2.21 3.96
C TRP A 189 -12.29 -2.79 4.65
N VAL A 190 -12.40 -2.63 5.97
CA VAL A 190 -13.58 -3.10 6.73
C VAL A 190 -14.79 -2.24 6.39
N ILE A 191 -14.60 -0.92 6.22
CA ILE A 191 -15.68 -0.03 5.78
C ILE A 191 -16.22 -0.47 4.42
N SER A 192 -15.35 -0.78 3.45
CA SER A 192 -15.77 -1.27 2.13
C SER A 192 -16.56 -2.59 2.23
N ASP A 193 -16.12 -3.51 3.08
CA ASP A 193 -16.72 -4.83 3.25
C ASP A 193 -18.11 -4.74 3.92
N VAL A 194 -18.23 -3.88 4.95
CA VAL A 194 -19.51 -3.60 5.64
C VAL A 194 -20.51 -2.95 4.69
N ILE A 195 -20.06 -1.98 3.88
CA ILE A 195 -20.93 -1.31 2.90
C ILE A 195 -21.43 -2.33 1.88
N TYR A 196 -20.52 -3.13 1.31
CA TYR A 196 -20.86 -4.15 0.31
C TYR A 196 -21.86 -5.19 0.83
N SER A 197 -21.70 -5.63 2.07
CA SER A 197 -22.51 -6.72 2.65
C SER A 197 -23.82 -6.28 3.27
N ASN A 198 -23.87 -5.12 3.94
CA ASN A 198 -24.97 -4.77 4.85
C ASN A 198 -25.60 -3.39 4.59
N ALA A 199 -25.02 -2.54 3.74
CA ALA A 199 -25.52 -1.18 3.54
C ALA A 199 -25.62 -0.76 2.06
N PRO A 200 -26.62 -1.27 1.32
CA PRO A 200 -26.85 -0.92 -0.09
C PRO A 200 -27.01 0.59 -0.33
N ALA A 201 -27.59 1.32 0.63
CA ALA A 201 -27.79 2.76 0.56
C ALA A 201 -26.47 3.57 0.50
N LEU A 202 -25.34 2.98 0.89
CA LEU A 202 -24.03 3.63 0.94
C LEU A 202 -23.11 3.20 -0.22
N PHE A 203 -23.62 2.49 -1.23
CA PHE A 203 -22.81 2.02 -2.37
C PHE A 203 -22.08 3.14 -3.13
N ASN A 204 -22.57 4.38 -3.07
CA ASN A 204 -21.87 5.52 -3.67
C ASN A 204 -20.46 5.73 -3.06
N ILE A 205 -20.22 5.30 -1.82
CA ILE A 205 -18.89 5.39 -1.18
C ILE A 205 -17.92 4.38 -1.81
N LEU A 206 -18.41 3.28 -2.37
CA LEU A 206 -17.60 2.29 -3.10
C LEU A 206 -17.05 2.81 -4.43
N PHE A 207 -17.42 4.02 -4.87
CA PHE A 207 -16.71 4.70 -5.95
C PHE A 207 -15.30 5.16 -5.53
N PHE A 208 -15.04 5.27 -4.22
CA PHE A 208 -13.75 5.69 -3.65
C PHE A 208 -13.02 4.56 -2.92
N LEU A 209 -13.70 3.44 -2.66
CA LEU A 209 -13.18 2.29 -1.93
C LEU A 209 -13.23 1.02 -2.80
N GLU A 210 -12.10 0.32 -2.87
CA GLU A 210 -12.03 -1.00 -3.48
C GLU A 210 -12.63 -2.05 -2.53
N VAL A 211 -13.34 -3.00 -3.12
CA VAL A 211 -13.84 -4.18 -2.42
C VAL A 211 -12.69 -5.22 -2.33
N PRO A 212 -12.53 -5.94 -1.20
CA PRO A 212 -11.45 -6.91 -1.05
C PRO A 212 -11.54 -8.05 -2.08
N GLY A 213 -10.75 -7.96 -3.14
CA GLY A 213 -10.67 -8.96 -4.21
C GLY A 213 -11.64 -8.72 -5.37
N ASP A 214 -11.43 -9.43 -6.49
CA ASP A 214 -12.39 -9.53 -7.58
C ASP A 214 -13.75 -9.92 -6.96
N ALA A 215 -14.66 -8.95 -6.75
CA ALA A 215 -15.96 -9.19 -6.12
C ALA A 215 -16.71 -10.37 -6.78
N ARG A 216 -16.45 -10.59 -8.07
CA ARG A 216 -16.92 -11.73 -8.86
C ARG A 216 -16.28 -13.07 -8.48
N ASN A 217 -14.96 -13.13 -8.24
CA ASN A 217 -14.32 -14.36 -7.76
C ASN A 217 -14.70 -14.65 -6.31
N PHE A 218 -14.87 -13.59 -5.51
CA PHE A 218 -15.35 -13.66 -4.14
C PHE A 218 -16.77 -14.23 -4.06
N GLU A 219 -17.69 -13.73 -4.89
CA GLU A 219 -19.06 -14.21 -4.96
C GLU A 219 -19.14 -15.63 -5.57
N MET A 220 -18.30 -15.94 -6.57
CA MET A 220 -18.19 -17.30 -7.12
C MET A 220 -17.59 -18.31 -6.14
N GLU A 221 -16.60 -17.95 -5.33
CA GLU A 221 -16.05 -18.81 -4.27
C GLU A 221 -17.04 -18.95 -3.11
N ARG A 222 -17.76 -17.88 -2.74
CA ARG A 222 -18.85 -17.91 -1.75
C ARG A 222 -19.95 -18.88 -2.17
N MET A 223 -20.37 -18.84 -3.44
CA MET A 223 -21.39 -19.75 -3.99
C MET A 223 -20.91 -21.21 -4.08
N LYS A 224 -19.60 -21.45 -4.24
CA LYS A 224 -19.03 -22.82 -4.34
C LYS A 224 -18.67 -23.45 -3.00
N MET A 225 -18.24 -22.65 -2.01
CA MET A 225 -17.70 -23.16 -0.74
C MET A 225 -18.52 -22.72 0.49
N GLY A 226 -19.53 -21.87 0.33
CA GLY A 226 -20.42 -21.43 1.43
C GLY A 226 -19.77 -20.52 2.48
N ILE A 227 -18.51 -20.11 2.30
CA ILE A 227 -17.73 -19.38 3.32
C ILE A 227 -17.64 -17.89 2.96
N ASN A 228 -17.99 -17.02 3.91
CA ASN A 228 -17.69 -15.58 3.84
C ASN A 228 -16.21 -15.35 4.23
N ARG A 229 -15.37 -14.95 3.28
CA ARG A 229 -13.94 -14.70 3.52
C ARG A 229 -13.66 -13.20 3.68
N TYR A 230 -13.60 -12.69 4.90
CA TYR A 230 -13.31 -11.28 5.14
C TYR A 230 -11.80 -10.98 4.96
N GLN A 231 -11.35 -10.89 3.70
CA GLN A 231 -9.95 -10.56 3.38
C GLN A 231 -9.55 -9.17 3.92
N SER A 232 -10.52 -8.29 4.12
CA SER A 232 -10.40 -6.99 4.81
C SER A 232 -9.74 -7.10 6.20
N LEU A 233 -10.04 -8.16 6.95
CA LEU A 233 -9.49 -8.39 8.29
C LEU A 233 -7.98 -8.65 8.28
N ALA A 234 -7.42 -9.18 7.20
CA ALA A 234 -5.97 -9.35 7.06
C ALA A 234 -5.26 -7.99 7.09
N PHE A 235 -5.73 -7.05 6.27
CA PHE A 235 -5.10 -5.73 6.17
C PHE A 235 -5.29 -4.90 7.44
N VAL A 236 -6.48 -4.96 8.05
CA VAL A 236 -6.76 -4.24 9.30
C VAL A 236 -5.95 -4.81 10.47
N SER A 237 -5.89 -6.13 10.61
CA SER A 237 -5.13 -6.74 11.70
C SER A 237 -3.64 -6.37 11.64
N ILE A 238 -3.04 -6.42 10.44
CA ILE A 238 -1.66 -6.00 10.23
C ILE A 238 -1.46 -4.53 10.57
N GLY A 239 -2.30 -3.62 10.04
CA GLY A 239 -2.19 -2.19 10.29
C GLY A 239 -2.35 -1.83 11.78
N PHE A 240 -3.32 -2.42 12.47
CA PHE A 240 -3.55 -2.14 13.89
C PHE A 240 -2.47 -2.76 14.79
N LEU A 241 -1.93 -3.93 14.42
CA LEU A 241 -0.78 -4.51 15.11
C LEU A 241 0.44 -3.59 14.99
N TRP A 242 0.71 -3.07 13.79
CA TRP A 242 1.78 -2.09 13.59
C TRP A 242 1.55 -0.81 14.39
N LEU A 243 0.33 -0.29 14.44
CA LEU A 243 -0.01 0.88 15.25
C LEU A 243 0.31 0.66 16.74
N LEU A 244 0.00 -0.52 17.27
CA LEU A 244 0.32 -0.91 18.64
C LEU A 244 1.84 -0.96 18.87
N LEU A 245 2.59 -1.52 17.92
CA LEU A 245 4.05 -1.65 17.96
C LEU A 245 4.81 -0.33 17.71
N ILE A 246 4.21 0.66 17.06
CA ILE A 246 4.77 2.02 16.96
C ILE A 246 4.73 2.71 18.32
N LYS A 247 3.65 2.50 19.08
CA LYS A 247 3.44 3.15 20.38
C LYS A 247 4.14 2.46 21.54
N ASN A 248 4.38 1.15 21.43
CA ASN A 248 4.94 0.33 22.50
C ASN A 248 6.12 -0.49 21.98
N LYS A 249 7.21 -0.55 22.75
CA LYS A 249 8.37 -1.39 22.39
C LYS A 249 8.02 -2.86 22.63
N LEU A 250 8.70 -3.79 21.97
CA LEU A 250 8.46 -5.22 22.25
C LEU A 250 8.80 -5.58 23.70
N ASN A 251 9.79 -4.91 24.29
CA ASN A 251 10.11 -5.08 25.71
C ASN A 251 8.94 -4.72 26.64
N ASP A 252 8.05 -3.81 26.23
CA ASP A 252 6.89 -3.43 27.06
C ASP A 252 5.91 -4.60 27.25
N PHE A 253 5.88 -5.57 26.32
CA PHE A 253 5.08 -6.79 26.45
C PHE A 253 5.54 -7.70 27.59
N LEU A 254 6.80 -7.58 28.01
CA LEU A 254 7.39 -8.36 29.11
C LEU A 254 7.31 -7.61 30.47
N THR A 255 6.73 -6.42 30.48
CA THR A 255 6.54 -5.59 31.69
C THR A 255 5.07 -5.62 32.14
N THR A 256 4.73 -4.84 33.17
CA THR A 256 3.34 -4.64 33.64
C THR A 256 2.39 -4.19 32.53
N LYS A 257 2.89 -3.50 31.49
CA LYS A 257 2.07 -3.12 30.31
C LYS A 257 1.63 -4.33 29.49
N GLY A 258 2.33 -5.46 29.60
CA GLY A 258 2.00 -6.72 28.94
C GLY A 258 0.60 -7.24 29.27
N VAL A 259 0.07 -6.92 30.45
CA VAL A 259 -1.28 -7.34 30.89
C VAL A 259 -2.37 -6.87 29.92
N TRP A 260 -2.22 -5.68 29.32
CA TRP A 260 -3.15 -5.20 28.30
C TRP A 260 -2.64 -5.43 26.87
N LEU A 261 -1.33 -5.33 26.64
CA LEU A 261 -0.75 -5.46 25.30
C LEU A 261 -0.89 -6.88 24.73
N ILE A 262 -0.78 -7.93 25.57
CA ILE A 262 -0.89 -9.32 25.13
C ILE A 262 -2.34 -9.67 24.73
N PRO A 263 -3.39 -9.40 25.54
CA PRO A 263 -4.76 -9.60 25.10
C PRO A 263 -5.11 -8.77 23.86
N ALA A 264 -4.69 -7.52 23.79
CA ALA A 264 -4.95 -6.66 22.63
C ALA A 264 -4.31 -7.22 21.35
N SER A 265 -3.06 -7.68 21.41
CA SER A 265 -2.40 -8.29 20.24
C SER A 265 -3.04 -9.61 19.85
N LEU A 266 -3.46 -10.45 20.80
CA LEU A 266 -4.18 -11.69 20.52
C LEU A 266 -5.53 -11.45 19.84
N VAL A 267 -6.29 -10.43 20.26
CA VAL A 267 -7.55 -10.07 19.60
C VAL A 267 -7.32 -9.59 18.17
N ILE A 268 -6.31 -8.74 17.96
CA ILE A 268 -5.97 -8.21 16.63
C ILE A 268 -5.51 -9.34 15.69
N VAL A 269 -4.59 -10.19 16.15
CA VAL A 269 -4.07 -11.33 15.38
C VAL A 269 -5.19 -12.36 15.13
N GLY A 270 -6.02 -12.64 16.14
CA GLY A 270 -7.17 -13.54 16.02
C GLY A 270 -8.16 -13.07 14.95
N ALA A 271 -8.50 -11.77 14.94
CA ALA A 271 -9.31 -11.18 13.87
C ALA A 271 -8.62 -11.34 12.49
N GLY A 272 -7.29 -11.17 12.43
CA GLY A 272 -6.50 -11.40 11.22
C GLY A 272 -6.53 -12.85 10.73
N LEU A 273 -6.53 -13.84 11.61
CA LEU A 273 -6.61 -15.26 11.25
C LEU A 273 -7.94 -15.61 10.59
N LEU A 274 -9.04 -14.95 10.98
CA LEU A 274 -10.36 -15.12 10.36
C LEU A 274 -10.42 -14.69 8.89
N SER A 275 -9.42 -13.94 8.39
CA SER A 275 -9.29 -13.64 6.96
C SER A 275 -8.92 -14.85 6.11
N GLY A 276 -8.32 -15.87 6.71
CA GLY A 276 -7.77 -17.03 5.99
C GLY A 276 -6.66 -16.72 5.00
N HIS A 277 -5.99 -15.57 5.13
CA HIS A 277 -4.85 -15.21 4.30
C HIS A 277 -3.55 -15.71 4.93
N ARG A 278 -2.87 -16.66 4.25
CA ARG A 278 -1.58 -17.23 4.67
C ARG A 278 -0.50 -16.16 4.89
N TYR A 279 -0.53 -15.13 4.02
CA TYR A 279 0.37 -13.99 4.09
C TYR A 279 0.33 -13.28 5.44
N THR A 280 -0.83 -13.22 6.10
CA THR A 280 -1.00 -12.56 7.41
C THR A 280 -0.09 -13.15 8.48
N VAL A 281 -0.01 -14.49 8.55
CA VAL A 281 0.86 -15.17 9.54
C VAL A 281 2.33 -14.92 9.22
N VAL A 282 2.70 -15.05 7.94
CA VAL A 282 4.09 -14.87 7.49
C VAL A 282 4.59 -13.45 7.76
N ILE A 283 3.81 -12.43 7.42
CA ILE A 283 4.24 -11.04 7.60
C ILE A 283 4.33 -10.64 9.07
N ILE A 284 3.42 -11.16 9.92
CA ILE A 284 3.49 -10.93 11.38
C ILE A 284 4.78 -11.54 11.94
N LEU A 285 5.09 -12.80 11.59
CA LEU A 285 6.32 -13.46 12.05
C LEU A 285 7.57 -12.72 11.59
N LEU A 286 7.61 -12.29 10.32
CA LEU A 286 8.74 -11.56 9.76
C LEU A 286 8.95 -10.21 10.45
N VAL A 287 7.87 -9.45 10.68
CA VAL A 287 7.94 -8.14 11.36
C VAL A 287 8.38 -8.31 12.81
N LEU A 288 7.83 -9.29 13.53
CA LEU A 288 8.24 -9.58 14.91
C LEU A 288 9.71 -9.99 14.98
N ALA A 289 10.18 -10.87 14.08
CA ALA A 289 11.59 -11.26 14.00
C ALA A 289 12.50 -10.05 13.72
N PHE A 290 12.12 -9.20 12.75
CA PHE A 290 12.84 -7.98 12.45
C PHE A 290 12.91 -7.04 13.66
N MET A 291 11.80 -6.87 14.39
CA MET A 291 11.77 -6.02 15.58
C MET A 291 12.61 -6.57 16.73
N VAL A 292 12.65 -7.89 16.94
CA VAL A 292 13.52 -8.52 17.96
C VAL A 292 14.99 -8.23 17.65
N ILE A 293 15.39 -8.34 16.38
CA ILE A 293 16.75 -8.05 15.93
C ILE A 293 17.05 -6.54 16.06
N ALA A 294 16.16 -5.68 15.56
CA ALA A 294 16.34 -4.23 15.56
C ALA A 294 16.40 -3.64 16.99
N GLN A 295 15.57 -4.14 17.90
CA GLN A 295 15.56 -3.71 19.31
C GLN A 295 16.63 -4.43 20.15
N ARG A 296 17.46 -5.29 19.54
CA ARG A 296 18.52 -6.08 20.19
C ARG A 296 18.01 -6.83 21.43
N LEU A 297 16.83 -7.43 21.31
CA LEU A 297 16.18 -8.15 22.42
C LEU A 297 16.69 -9.59 22.59
N ILE A 298 17.76 -9.98 21.90
CA ILE A 298 18.38 -11.30 21.97
C ILE A 298 19.22 -11.40 23.26
N THR A 299 18.53 -11.55 24.38
CA THR A 299 19.11 -11.92 25.68
C THR A 299 18.63 -13.32 26.04
N ILE A 300 19.42 -14.11 26.77
CA ILE A 300 19.06 -15.49 27.15
C ILE A 300 17.65 -15.57 27.75
N ARG A 301 17.29 -14.66 28.66
CA ARG A 301 15.95 -14.55 29.25
C ARG A 301 14.85 -14.30 28.21
N ASN A 302 15.08 -13.37 27.28
CA ASN A 302 14.11 -13.00 26.24
C ASN A 302 14.00 -14.09 25.16
N ALA A 303 15.10 -14.79 24.87
CA ALA A 303 15.12 -15.93 23.98
C ALA A 303 14.32 -17.10 24.58
N LEU A 304 14.50 -17.41 25.87
CA LEU A 304 13.74 -18.44 26.58
C LEU A 304 12.24 -18.12 26.65
N THR A 305 11.89 -16.88 27.01
CA THR A 305 10.47 -16.45 27.06
C THR A 305 9.85 -16.42 25.66
N GLY A 306 10.58 -15.96 24.65
CA GLY A 306 10.14 -16.00 23.25
C GLY A 306 9.95 -17.43 22.72
N SER A 307 10.88 -18.34 23.02
CA SER A 307 10.75 -19.75 22.64
C SER A 307 9.59 -20.43 23.35
N LEU A 308 9.34 -20.12 24.62
CA LEU A 308 8.21 -20.65 25.37
C LEU A 308 6.88 -20.12 24.81
N ALA A 309 6.79 -18.82 24.52
CA ALA A 309 5.61 -18.24 23.88
C ALA A 309 5.35 -18.83 22.50
N LEU A 310 6.39 -19.06 21.70
CA LEU A 310 6.27 -19.70 20.39
C LEU A 310 5.83 -21.17 20.53
N ALA A 311 6.41 -21.93 21.46
CA ALA A 311 6.02 -23.31 21.74
C ALA A 311 4.56 -23.40 22.21
N LEU A 312 4.12 -22.51 23.10
CA LEU A 312 2.73 -22.41 23.55
C LEU A 312 1.80 -22.05 22.39
N GLY A 313 2.17 -21.06 21.57
CA GLY A 313 1.40 -20.65 20.40
C GLY A 313 1.25 -21.78 19.38
N LEU A 314 2.31 -22.54 19.11
CA LEU A 314 2.26 -23.72 18.25
C LEU A 314 1.40 -24.82 18.88
N THR A 315 1.58 -25.12 20.17
CA THR A 315 0.79 -26.14 20.87
C THR A 315 -0.71 -25.84 20.81
N ILE A 316 -1.11 -24.57 21.02
CA ILE A 316 -2.49 -24.13 20.88
C ILE A 316 -2.95 -24.24 19.42
N SER A 317 -2.12 -23.79 18.47
CA SER A 317 -2.46 -23.82 17.05
C SER A 317 -2.68 -25.24 16.53
N TYR A 318 -1.81 -26.20 16.89
CA TYR A 318 -1.94 -27.60 16.52
C TYR A 318 -3.04 -28.32 17.31
N GLY A 319 -3.14 -28.07 18.62
CA GLY A 319 -4.12 -28.74 19.49
C GLY A 319 -5.57 -28.33 19.21
N PHE A 320 -5.79 -27.10 18.71
CA PHE A 320 -7.11 -26.61 18.34
C PHE A 320 -7.32 -26.49 16.82
N ALA A 321 -6.35 -26.90 15.99
CA ALA A 321 -6.40 -26.75 14.53
C ALA A 321 -7.72 -27.25 13.94
N GLU A 322 -8.17 -28.44 14.34
CA GLU A 322 -9.38 -29.10 13.81
C GLU A 322 -10.68 -28.42 14.26
N ARG A 323 -10.66 -27.68 15.38
CA ARG A 323 -11.83 -27.00 15.95
C ARG A 323 -11.92 -25.53 15.55
N MET A 324 -10.90 -25.00 14.87
CA MET A 324 -10.90 -23.62 14.39
C MET A 324 -11.77 -23.47 13.13
N PRO A 325 -12.34 -22.27 12.88
CA PRO A 325 -13.05 -21.99 11.64
C PRO A 325 -12.17 -22.27 10.42
N LEU A 326 -12.76 -22.75 9.31
CA LEU A 326 -12.04 -23.09 8.08
C LEU A 326 -11.12 -21.97 7.56
N ALA A 327 -11.55 -20.71 7.72
CA ALA A 327 -10.71 -19.56 7.38
C ALA A 327 -9.41 -19.54 8.21
N ALA A 328 -9.48 -19.72 9.53
CA ALA A 328 -8.32 -19.77 10.40
C ALA A 328 -7.42 -20.99 10.11
N GLN A 329 -8.00 -22.16 9.82
CA GLN A 329 -7.26 -23.35 9.38
C GLN A 329 -6.45 -23.05 8.11
N ARG A 330 -7.04 -22.35 7.13
CA ARG A 330 -6.35 -21.95 5.90
C ARG A 330 -5.22 -20.95 6.16
N ALA A 331 -5.40 -19.98 7.05
CA ALA A 331 -4.32 -19.06 7.43
C ALA A 331 -3.15 -19.82 8.07
N LEU A 332 -3.44 -20.79 8.94
CA LEU A 332 -2.46 -21.58 9.68
C LEU A 332 -1.84 -22.72 8.88
N SER A 333 -2.41 -23.12 7.74
CA SER A 333 -1.86 -24.15 6.84
C SER A 333 -0.48 -23.84 6.22
N VAL A 334 0.10 -22.67 6.53
CA VAL A 334 1.53 -22.38 6.29
C VAL A 334 2.42 -23.20 7.22
N LEU A 335 1.93 -23.52 8.41
CA LEU A 335 2.62 -24.35 9.38
C LEU A 335 2.59 -25.81 8.92
N PRO A 336 3.73 -26.53 8.96
CA PRO A 336 3.79 -27.91 8.50
C PRO A 336 2.87 -28.80 9.34
N GLY A 337 2.06 -29.64 8.69
CA GLY A 337 1.18 -30.62 9.37
C GLY A 337 -0.25 -30.14 9.69
N ILE A 338 -0.61 -28.88 9.44
CA ILE A 338 -2.01 -28.41 9.55
C ILE A 338 -2.70 -28.59 8.19
N THR A 339 -3.62 -29.54 8.10
CA THR A 339 -4.47 -29.78 6.92
C THR A 339 -5.78 -29.02 7.04
N VAL A 340 -6.25 -28.47 5.91
CA VAL A 340 -7.58 -27.84 5.82
C VAL A 340 -8.60 -28.93 5.58
N HIS A 341 -9.46 -29.20 6.55
CA HIS A 341 -10.52 -30.20 6.41
C HIS A 341 -11.67 -29.58 5.61
N ARG A 342 -12.19 -30.28 4.60
CA ARG A 342 -13.22 -29.74 3.70
C ARG A 342 -14.64 -29.73 4.28
N ASP A 343 -14.85 -30.37 5.43
CA ASP A 343 -16.19 -30.76 5.91
C ASP A 343 -16.59 -30.13 7.26
N ALA A 344 -16.08 -28.94 7.61
CA ALA A 344 -16.47 -28.22 8.84
C ALA A 344 -17.41 -27.03 8.59
#